data_AF-A0A5K1F3E0-F1
#
_entry.id   AF-A0A5K1F3E0-F1
#
_cell.length_a   1.000
_cell.length_b   1.000
_cell.length_c   1.000
_cell.angle_alpha   90.00
_cell.angle_beta   90.00
_cell.angle_gamma   90.00
#
_symmetry.space_group_name_H-M   'P 1'
#
loop_
_entity.id
_entity.type
_entity.pdbx_description
1 polymer ?
#
loop_
_entity_poly.entity_id
_entity_poly.type
_entity_poly.pdbx_seq_one_letter_code
_entity_poly.pdbx_strand_id
1 'polypeptide(L)' 'MDDSSLPPGFRFHPTDEELVAYYLTRKVADSAFVAKAITVVDLNRCEPWDLP' A
#
# COMPACT_ATOMS: atom_id res chain seq x y z
N MET A 1 -8.27 -3.03 -11.56
CA MET A 1 -9.28 -1.96 -11.39
C MET A 1 -8.57 -0.65 -11.61
N ASP A 2 -8.78 0.00 -12.74
CA ASP A 2 -8.32 1.38 -12.98
C ASP A 2 -8.91 2.32 -11.92
N ASP A 3 -8.17 3.34 -11.51
CA ASP A 3 -8.67 4.40 -10.63
C ASP A 3 -9.86 5.17 -11.23
N SER A 4 -10.15 4.97 -12.52
CA SER A 4 -11.33 5.48 -13.21
C SER A 4 -12.67 4.86 -12.76
N SER A 5 -12.66 3.78 -11.98
CA SER A 5 -13.91 3.17 -11.45
C SER A 5 -14.33 3.70 -10.07
N LEU A 6 -13.50 4.53 -9.43
CA LEU A 6 -13.78 5.04 -8.09
C LEU A 6 -14.42 6.44 -8.17
N PRO A 7 -15.37 6.76 -7.27
CA PRO A 7 -15.99 8.08 -7.27
C PRO A 7 -14.96 9.18 -6.94
N PRO A 8 -15.14 10.40 -7.46
CA PRO A 8 -14.27 11.54 -7.15
C PRO A 8 -14.14 11.74 -5.63
N GLY A 9 -12.90 11.91 -5.16
CA GLY A 9 -12.60 12.09 -3.74
C GLY A 9 -12.31 10.80 -2.97
N PHE A 10 -12.55 9.63 -3.56
CA PHE A 10 -12.08 8.38 -2.98
C PHE A 10 -10.55 8.33 -3.01
N ARG A 11 -9.93 8.11 -1.85
CA ARG A 11 -8.48 8.04 -1.69
C ARG A 11 -8.13 6.93 -0.72
N PHE A 12 -6.91 6.46 -0.85
CA PHE A 12 -6.32 5.59 0.14
C PHE A 12 -6.03 6.40 1.42
N HIS A 13 -6.81 6.15 2.47
CA HIS A 13 -6.67 6.80 3.78
C HIS A 13 -7.05 5.81 4.91
N PRO A 14 -6.30 4.70 5.05
CA PRO A 14 -6.57 3.70 6.08
C PRO A 14 -6.23 4.20 7.49
N THR A 15 -6.85 3.62 8.52
CA THR A 15 -6.40 3.81 9.91
C THR A 15 -5.16 2.96 10.22
N ASP A 16 -4.51 3.22 11.36
CA ASP A 16 -3.37 2.43 11.83
C ASP A 16 -3.76 0.95 12.02
N GLU A 17 -4.95 0.68 12.59
CA GLU A 17 -5.44 -0.69 12.73
C GLU A 17 -5.65 -1.36 11.37
N GLU A 18 -6.18 -0.63 10.39
CA GLU A 18 -6.42 -1.16 9.06
C GLU A 18 -5.11 -1.47 8.32
N LEU A 19 -4.10 -0.60 8.43
CA LEU A 19 -2.76 -0.82 7.90
C LEU A 19 -2.15 -2.11 8.44
N VAL A 20 -2.23 -2.33 9.76
CA VAL A 20 -1.64 -3.51 10.39
C VAL A 20 -2.44 -4.76 10.06
N ALA A 21 -3.75 -4.76 10.28
CA ALA A 21 -4.58 -5.95 10.17
C ALA A 21 -4.79 -6.41 8.72
N TYR A 22 -4.98 -5.48 7.79
CA TYR A 22 -5.35 -5.81 6.41
C TYR A 22 -4.21 -5.75 5.40
N TYR A 23 -3.10 -5.06 5.71
CA TYR A 23 -1.97 -4.96 4.78
C TYR A 23 -0.73 -5.67 5.31
N LEU A 24 -0.20 -5.23 6.46
CA LEU A 24 1.07 -5.75 6.97
C LEU A 24 0.95 -7.22 7.39
N THR A 25 -0.06 -7.56 8.21
CA THR A 25 -0.27 -8.94 8.69
C THR A 25 -0.47 -9.90 7.53
N ARG A 26 -1.23 -9.49 6.50
CA ARG A 26 -1.43 -10.29 5.28
C ARG A 26 -0.14 -10.48 4.50
N LYS A 27 0.67 -9.43 4.36
CA LYS A 27 1.95 -9.50 3.64
C LYS A 27 2.96 -10.44 4.31
N VAL A 28 2.96 -10.49 5.65
CA VAL A 28 3.82 -11.39 6.42
C VAL A 28 3.33 -12.84 6.35
N ALA A 29 2.02 -13.06 6.42
CA ALA A 29 1.43 -14.41 6.38
C ALA A 29 1.45 -15.04 4.98
N ASP A 30 1.34 -14.22 3.93
CA ASP A 30 1.32 -14.66 2.54
C ASP A 30 2.29 -13.81 1.69
N SER A 31 3.41 -14.41 1.30
CA SER A 31 4.40 -13.76 0.45
C SER A 31 3.85 -13.35 -0.92
N ALA A 32 2.83 -14.05 -1.42
CA ALA A 32 2.17 -13.76 -2.69
C ALA A 32 1.11 -12.65 -2.59
N PHE A 33 0.79 -12.17 -1.38
CA PHE A 33 -0.12 -11.04 -1.19
C PHE A 33 0.44 -9.77 -1.86
N VAL A 34 -0.41 -9.15 -2.68
CA VAL A 34 -0.12 -7.88 -3.37
C VAL A 34 -1.21 -6.88 -3.02
N ALA A 35 -0.82 -5.80 -2.34
CA ALA A 35 -1.69 -4.65 -2.11
C ALA A 35 -1.57 -3.69 -3.29
N LYS A 36 -2.65 -3.43 -4.02
CA LYS A 36 -2.63 -2.46 -5.13
C LYS A 36 -2.16 -1.06 -4.70
N ALA A 37 -2.48 -0.66 -3.46
CA ALA A 37 -2.15 0.66 -2.93
C ALA A 37 -0.73 0.79 -2.36
N ILE A 38 -0.02 -0.31 -2.09
CA ILE A 38 1.29 -0.29 -1.42
C ILE A 38 2.30 -1.06 -2.28
N THR A 39 3.30 -0.34 -2.80
CA THR A 39 4.41 -0.94 -3.55
C THR A 39 5.52 -1.48 -2.64
N VAL A 40 6.36 -2.36 -3.17
CA VAL A 40 7.52 -2.92 -2.46
C VAL A 40 8.77 -2.14 -2.88
N VAL A 41 9.44 -1.52 -1.91
CA VAL A 41 10.70 -0.80 -2.10
C VAL A 41 11.62 -1.01 -0.90
N ASP A 42 12.93 -1.03 -1.13
CA ASP A 42 13.92 -1.03 -0.06
C ASP A 42 14.23 0.41 0.36
N LEU A 43 13.57 0.86 1.43
CA LEU A 43 13.70 2.23 1.94
C LEU A 43 15.12 2.58 2.40
N ASN A 44 15.98 1.59 2.68
CA ASN A 44 17.36 1.84 3.11
C ASN A 44 18.32 2.07 1.94
N ARG A 45 17.84 1.92 0.69
CA ARG A 45 18.68 2.01 -0.52
C ARG A 45 18.21 3.09 -1.49
N CYS A 46 17.20 3.87 -1.13
CA CYS A 46 16.68 5.00 -1.90
C CYS A 46 16.66 6.25 -1.04
N GLU A 47 16.94 7.41 -1.64
CA GLU A 47 16.75 8.67 -0.95
C GLU A 47 15.25 8.99 -0.87
N PRO A 48 14.79 9.71 0.17
CA PRO A 48 13.37 10.02 0.34
C PRO A 48 12.73 10.75 -0.85
N TRP A 49 13.51 11.57 -1.58
CA TRP A 49 13.05 12.31 -2.76
C TRP A 49 13.07 11.49 -4.05
N ASP A 50 13.67 10.29 -4.05
CA ASP A 50 13.60 9.37 -5.18
C ASP A 50 12.29 8.56 -5.17
N LEU A 51 11.54 8.63 -4.06
CA LEU A 51 10.22 8.04 -3.94
C LEU A 51 9.17 8.99 -4.55
N PRO A 52 8.26 8.48 -5.39
CA PRO A 52 7.23 9.27 -6.07
C PRO A 52 6.17 9.86 -5.13
#